data_AF-A0A8J6IK18-F1
#
_entry.id   AF-A0A8J6IK18-F1
#
_cell.length_a   1.000
_cell.length_b   1.000
_cell.length_c   1.000
_cell.angle_alpha   90.00
_cell.angle_beta   90.00
_cell.angle_gamma   90.00
#
_symmetry.space_group_name_H-M   'P 1'
#
loop_
_entity.id
_entity.type
_entity.pdbx_description
1 polymer ?
#
loop_
_entity_poly.entity_id
_entity_poly.type
_entity_poly.pdbx_seq_one_letter_code
_entity_poly.pdbx_strand_id
1 'polypeptide(L)'
;MDATPPGFDDVCAAEERVRPLARVTPFLRFEALDEAAGATVFVKCENVQRTGSFKIRGATNRIARLGTEERMRGVVAFSSGNHAQGVAAAAKAFGAPATIVMPEDSPKVKMEGVR
;
A
#
# COMPACT_ATOMS: atom_id res chain seq x y z
N MET A 1 15.71 5.54 -18.12
CA MET A 1 14.67 5.76 -17.09
C MET A 1 14.70 7.25 -16.79
N ASP A 2 13.54 7.91 -16.87
CA ASP A 2 13.44 9.30 -16.44
C ASP A 2 13.77 9.37 -14.94
N ALA A 3 14.83 10.09 -14.59
CA ALA A 3 15.41 10.14 -13.25
C ALA A 3 14.78 11.25 -12.39
N THR A 4 13.75 11.93 -12.91
CA THR A 4 13.05 12.99 -12.22
C THR A 4 12.31 12.41 -11.00
N PRO A 5 12.60 12.90 -9.77
CA PRO A 5 11.86 12.47 -8.58
C PRO A 5 10.37 12.85 -8.67
N PRO A 6 9.47 12.05 -8.06
CA PRO A 6 8.05 12.37 -8.09
C PRO A 6 7.73 13.68 -7.34
N GLY A 7 6.82 14.46 -7.91
CA GLY A 7 6.33 15.72 -7.36
C GLY A 7 4.92 15.62 -6.77
N PHE A 8 4.35 16.77 -6.42
CA PHE A 8 2.97 16.87 -5.93
C PHE A 8 1.95 16.36 -6.95
N ASP A 9 2.13 16.70 -8.23
CA ASP A 9 1.22 16.28 -9.30
C ASP A 9 1.16 14.76 -9.47
N ASP A 10 2.26 14.04 -9.20
CA ASP A 10 2.27 12.57 -9.18
C ASP A 10 1.40 11.99 -8.06
N VAL A 11 1.31 12.69 -6.92
CA VAL A 11 0.45 12.32 -5.80
C VAL A 11 -1.02 12.56 -6.17
N CYS A 12 -1.34 13.70 -6.76
CA CYS A 12 -2.68 13.99 -7.27
C CYS A 12 -3.12 12.96 -8.32
N ALA A 13 -2.26 12.67 -9.30
CA ALA A 13 -2.54 11.67 -10.33
C ALA A 13 -2.67 10.24 -9.77
N ALA A 14 -2.07 9.94 -8.60
CA ALA A 14 -2.22 8.65 -7.95
C ALA A 14 -3.62 8.46 -7.34
N GLU A 15 -4.34 9.54 -7.01
CA GLU A 15 -5.63 9.47 -6.32
C GLU A 15 -6.64 8.60 -7.06
N GLU A 16 -6.83 8.85 -8.36
CA GLU A 16 -7.76 8.10 -9.21
C GLU A 16 -7.39 6.62 -9.29
N ARG A 17 -6.09 6.33 -9.40
CA ARG A 17 -5.58 4.96 -9.53
C ARG A 17 -5.76 4.15 -8.25
N VAL A 18 -5.62 4.79 -7.08
CA VAL A 18 -5.71 4.08 -5.79
C VAL A 18 -7.13 3.95 -5.26
N ARG A 19 -8.06 4.83 -5.68
CA ARG A 19 -9.45 4.88 -5.21
C ARG A 19 -10.19 3.53 -5.21
N PRO A 20 -10.01 2.62 -6.19
CA PRO A 20 -10.73 1.33 -6.20
C PRO A 20 -10.36 0.40 -5.03
N LEU A 21 -9.15 0.51 -4.47
CA LEU A 21 -8.66 -0.38 -3.41
C LEU A 21 -8.36 0.33 -2.10
N ALA A 22 -7.85 1.55 -2.13
CA ALA A 22 -7.52 2.29 -0.92
C ALA A 22 -8.78 2.88 -0.26
N ARG A 23 -8.89 2.71 1.06
CA ARG A 23 -9.90 3.37 1.90
C ARG A 23 -9.49 4.81 2.20
N VAL A 24 -10.49 5.68 2.35
CA VAL A 24 -10.31 6.93 3.11
C VAL A 24 -10.32 6.55 4.58
N THR A 25 -9.14 6.49 5.19
CA THR A 25 -8.97 6.13 6.60
C THR A 25 -9.33 7.32 7.50
N PRO A 26 -9.81 7.09 8.72
CA PRO A 26 -10.20 8.18 9.61
C PRO A 26 -8.97 8.96 10.11
N PHE A 27 -9.23 10.19 10.52
CA PHE A 27 -8.39 10.90 11.48
C PHE A 27 -9.03 10.74 12.85
N LEU A 28 -8.27 10.23 13.82
CA LEU A 28 -8.71 10.15 15.21
C LEU A 28 -8.01 11.22 16.04
N ARG A 29 -8.65 11.64 17.12
CA ARG A 29 -8.10 12.57 18.11
C ARG A 29 -8.16 11.92 19.47
N PHE A 30 -7.18 12.25 20.31
CA PHE A 30 -7.07 11.77 21.67
C PHE A 30 -6.58 12.91 22.54
N GLU A 31 -7.35 13.32 23.55
CA GLU A 31 -7.01 14.45 24.42
C GLU A 31 -5.64 14.27 25.09
N ALA A 32 -5.32 13.04 25.52
CA ALA A 32 -4.01 12.72 26.10
C ALA A 32 -2.83 13.01 25.16
N LEU A 33 -3.00 12.91 23.83
CA LEU A 33 -1.95 13.28 22.88
C LEU A 33 -1.85 14.80 22.73
N ASP A 34 -2.98 15.50 22.76
CA ASP A 34 -3.01 16.96 22.68
C ASP A 34 -2.31 17.59 23.89
N GLU A 35 -2.61 17.07 25.10
CA GLU A 35 -1.96 17.46 26.35
C GLU A 35 -0.45 17.17 26.33
N ALA A 36 -0.06 15.96 25.92
CA ALA A 36 1.34 15.56 25.87
C ALA A 36 2.16 16.38 24.84
N ALA A 37 1.53 16.79 23.73
CA ALA A 37 2.17 17.57 22.68
C ALA A 37 2.06 19.09 22.88
N GLY A 38 1.17 19.57 23.76
CA GLY A 38 0.82 20.99 23.88
C GLY A 38 0.20 21.57 22.60
N ALA A 39 -0.42 20.73 21.76
CA ALA A 39 -0.92 21.09 20.44
C ALA A 39 -2.11 20.21 20.04
N THR A 40 -2.84 20.58 18.98
CA THR A 40 -3.86 19.69 18.41
C THR A 40 -3.20 18.60 17.55
N VAL A 41 -3.38 17.34 17.92
CA VAL A 41 -2.82 16.17 17.25
C VAL A 41 -3.92 15.34 16.59
N PHE A 42 -3.71 15.01 15.32
CA PHE A 42 -4.55 14.08 14.56
C PHE A 42 -3.76 12.83 14.19
N VAL A 43 -4.34 11.66 14.46
CA VAL A 43 -3.76 10.37 14.08
C VAL A 43 -4.42 9.87 12.80
N LYS A 44 -3.65 9.78 11.72
CA LYS A 44 -4.11 9.17 10.45
C LYS A 44 -4.00 7.65 10.54
N CYS A 45 -5.13 6.98 10.69
CA CYS A 45 -5.17 5.54 11.00
C CYS A 45 -4.97 4.66 9.75
N GLU A 46 -3.78 4.64 9.18
CA GLU A 46 -3.45 3.72 8.08
C GLU A 46 -3.38 2.25 8.50
N ASN A 47 -3.36 1.96 9.80
CA ASN A 47 -3.49 0.60 10.33
C ASN A 47 -4.86 -0.05 10.03
N VAL A 48 -5.91 0.74 9.76
CA VAL A 48 -7.24 0.21 9.36
C VAL A 48 -7.46 0.19 7.84
N GLN A 49 -6.41 0.50 7.08
CA GLN A 49 -6.41 0.37 5.62
C GLN A 49 -6.58 -1.11 5.23
N ARG A 50 -6.98 -1.37 3.97
CA ARG A 50 -6.86 -2.73 3.40
C ARG A 50 -5.42 -3.22 3.59
N THR A 51 -5.27 -4.51 3.86
CA THR A 51 -3.98 -5.15 4.19
C THR A 51 -3.28 -4.54 5.43
N GLY A 52 -4.03 -3.87 6.32
CA GLY A 52 -3.57 -3.40 7.63
C GLY A 52 -2.51 -2.29 7.60
N SER A 53 -2.25 -1.66 6.46
CA SER A 53 -1.25 -0.59 6.36
C SER A 53 -1.42 0.27 5.10
N PHE A 54 -0.71 1.40 5.06
CA PHE A 54 -0.69 2.30 3.89
C PHE A 54 -0.10 1.70 2.61
N LYS A 55 0.61 0.56 2.68
CA LYS A 55 1.39 0.01 1.57
C LYS A 55 0.54 -0.39 0.37
N ILE A 56 -0.75 -0.68 0.56
CA ILE A 56 -1.68 -0.94 -0.54
C ILE A 56 -1.76 0.25 -1.51
N ARG A 57 -1.66 1.50 -1.02
CA ARG A 57 -1.76 2.71 -1.86
C ARG A 57 -0.68 2.73 -2.94
N GLY A 58 0.58 2.57 -2.54
CA GLY A 58 1.71 2.55 -3.47
C GLY A 58 1.68 1.35 -4.40
N ALA A 59 1.34 0.17 -3.88
CA ALA A 59 1.22 -1.05 -4.69
C ALA A 59 0.15 -0.90 -5.78
N THR A 60 -1.05 -0.42 -5.41
CA THR A 60 -2.14 -0.13 -6.35
C THR A 60 -1.72 0.91 -7.38
N ASN A 61 -1.12 2.03 -6.97
CA ASN A 61 -0.66 3.06 -7.92
C ASN A 61 0.32 2.50 -8.94
N ARG A 62 1.26 1.64 -8.52
CA ARG A 62 2.25 1.06 -9.43
C ARG A 62 1.64 0.06 -10.40
N ILE A 63 0.82 -0.87 -9.90
CA ILE A 63 0.24 -1.95 -10.72
C ILE A 63 -0.84 -1.42 -11.67
N ALA A 64 -1.63 -0.42 -11.24
CA ALA A 64 -2.62 0.23 -12.08
C ALA A 64 -2.00 0.90 -13.33
N ARG A 65 -0.74 1.36 -13.23
CA ARG A 65 0.00 1.97 -14.35
C ARG A 65 0.55 0.95 -15.36
N LEU A 66 0.57 -0.33 -15.02
CA LEU A 66 1.03 -1.36 -15.94
C LEU A 66 -0.02 -1.56 -17.03
N GLY A 67 0.43 -1.63 -18.29
CA GLY A 67 -0.41 -2.04 -19.42
C GLY A 67 -0.79 -3.52 -19.32
N THR A 68 -1.76 -3.97 -20.12
CA THR A 68 -2.25 -5.36 -20.09
C THR A 68 -1.12 -6.37 -20.30
N GLU A 69 -0.27 -6.17 -21.31
CA GLU A 69 0.87 -7.06 -21.57
C GLU A 69 1.83 -7.13 -20.40
N GLU A 70 2.13 -5.99 -19.77
CA GLU A 70 3.03 -5.94 -18.62
C GLU A 70 2.46 -6.66 -17.41
N ARG A 71 1.14 -6.53 -17.16
CA ARG A 71 0.46 -7.25 -16.08
C ARG A 71 0.48 -8.75 -16.31
N MET A 72 0.32 -9.21 -17.55
CA MET A 72 0.34 -10.64 -17.89
C MET A 72 1.72 -11.28 -17.74
N ARG A 73 2.81 -10.50 -17.87
CA ARG A 73 4.16 -10.97 -17.51
C ARG A 73 4.33 -11.20 -16.00
N GLY A 74 3.41 -10.67 -15.19
CA GLY A 74 3.43 -10.78 -13.75
C GLY A 74 4.33 -9.75 -13.06
N VAL A 75 4.20 -9.69 -11.73
CA VAL A 75 4.99 -8.83 -10.86
C VAL A 75 5.77 -9.66 -9.84
N VAL A 76 6.96 -9.19 -9.49
CA VAL A 76 7.76 -9.76 -8.39
C VAL A 76 8.00 -8.69 -7.33
N ALA A 77 7.86 -9.07 -6.06
CA ALA A 77 8.22 -8.22 -4.93
C ALA A 77 8.89 -9.05 -3.84
N PHE A 78 9.78 -8.43 -3.07
CA PHE A 78 10.40 -9.03 -1.90
C PHE A 78 10.03 -8.21 -0.67
N SER A 79 9.44 -8.85 0.34
CA SER A 79 9.10 -8.22 1.61
C SER A 79 8.66 -9.26 2.62
N SER A 80 9.05 -9.08 3.89
CA SER A 80 8.59 -9.92 5.00
C SER A 80 7.18 -9.57 5.53
N GLY A 81 6.44 -8.62 4.92
CA GLY A 81 5.17 -8.16 5.52
C GLY A 81 4.31 -7.21 4.71
N ASN A 82 4.07 -6.00 5.23
CA ASN A 82 3.05 -5.07 4.75
C ASN A 82 3.13 -4.77 3.24
N HIS A 83 4.34 -4.68 2.68
CA HIS A 83 4.50 -4.49 1.24
C HIS A 83 4.13 -5.74 0.45
N ALA A 84 4.51 -6.93 0.92
CA ALA A 84 4.11 -8.21 0.34
C ALA A 84 2.57 -8.34 0.26
N GLN A 85 1.87 -8.05 1.36
CA GLN A 85 0.40 -8.07 1.38
C GLN A 85 -0.22 -7.02 0.45
N GLY A 86 0.35 -5.81 0.45
CA GLY A 86 -0.10 -4.73 -0.45
C GLY A 86 0.04 -5.09 -1.93
N VAL A 87 1.18 -5.67 -2.33
CA VAL A 87 1.43 -6.10 -3.71
C VAL A 87 0.54 -7.27 -4.09
N ALA A 88 0.43 -8.29 -3.25
CA ALA A 88 -0.42 -9.45 -3.52
C ALA A 88 -1.90 -9.05 -3.71
N ALA A 89 -2.43 -8.21 -2.81
CA ALA A 89 -3.81 -7.73 -2.91
C ALA A 89 -4.05 -6.86 -4.16
N ALA A 90 -3.11 -5.97 -4.50
CA ALA A 90 -3.22 -5.15 -5.70
C ALA A 90 -3.09 -5.99 -6.98
N ALA A 91 -2.13 -6.91 -7.05
CA ALA A 91 -1.94 -7.79 -8.21
C ALA A 91 -3.18 -8.65 -8.47
N LYS A 92 -3.76 -9.25 -7.42
CA LYS A 92 -5.02 -10.01 -7.48
C LYS A 92 -6.17 -9.17 -8.04
N ALA A 93 -6.31 -7.92 -7.58
CA ALA A 93 -7.37 -7.03 -8.03
C ALA A 93 -7.24 -6.60 -9.50
N PHE A 94 -6.01 -6.53 -10.04
CA PHE A 94 -5.75 -6.18 -11.44
C PHE A 94 -5.48 -7.38 -12.35
N GLY A 95 -5.67 -8.61 -11.85
CA GLY A 95 -5.47 -9.84 -12.63
C GLY A 95 -4.02 -10.10 -13.02
N ALA A 96 -3.05 -9.57 -12.28
CA ALA A 96 -1.63 -9.78 -12.53
C ALA A 96 -1.11 -10.97 -11.70
N PRO A 97 -0.41 -11.96 -12.31
CA PRO A 97 0.34 -12.96 -11.56
C PRO A 97 1.35 -12.28 -10.62
N ALA A 98 1.49 -12.76 -9.39
CA ALA A 98 2.40 -12.18 -8.41
C ALA A 98 3.28 -13.24 -7.74
N THR A 99 4.59 -13.00 -7.78
CA THR A 99 5.58 -13.77 -7.03
C THR A 99 6.07 -12.92 -5.87
N ILE A 100 5.82 -13.37 -4.64
CA ILE A 100 6.22 -12.66 -3.43
C ILE A 100 7.31 -13.46 -2.72
N VAL A 101 8.53 -12.90 -2.70
CA VAL A 101 9.67 -13.48 -2.00
C VAL A 101 9.65 -12.99 -0.54
N MET A 102 9.54 -13.93 0.39
CA MET A 102 9.51 -13.67 1.83
C MET A 102 10.64 -14.43 2.52
N PRO A 103 11.28 -13.85 3.55
CA PRO A 103 12.16 -14.59 4.45
C PRO A 103 11.43 -15.75 5.13
N GLU A 104 12.13 -16.86 5.33
CA GLU A 104 11.58 -18.09 5.94
C GLU A 104 11.07 -17.88 7.38
N ASP A 105 11.66 -16.92 8.10
CA ASP A 105 11.30 -16.53 9.47
C ASP A 105 10.20 -15.45 9.53
N SER A 106 9.56 -15.13 8.41
CA SER A 106 8.47 -14.13 8.38
C SER A 106 7.32 -14.57 9.29
N PRO A 107 6.70 -13.65 10.06
CA PRO A 107 5.56 -13.99 10.92
C PRO A 107 4.43 -14.69 10.13
N LYS A 108 3.85 -15.77 10.67
CA LYS A 108 2.82 -16.56 9.98
C LYS A 108 1.64 -15.73 9.48
N VAL A 109 1.13 -14.81 10.31
CA VAL A 109 0.04 -13.89 9.94
C VAL A 109 0.38 -13.04 8.70
N LYS A 110 1.66 -12.74 8.48
CA LYS A 110 2.12 -11.99 7.31
C LYS A 110 2.18 -12.86 6.07
N MET A 111 2.64 -14.11 6.18
CA MET A 111 2.65 -15.08 5.08
C MET A 111 1.23 -15.48 4.65
N GLU A 112 0.32 -15.68 5.59
CA GLU A 112 -1.08 -16.00 5.31
C GLU A 112 -1.79 -14.86 4.59
N GLY A 113 -1.56 -13.61 5.01
CA GLY A 113 -2.16 -12.44 4.37
C GLY A 113 -1.67 -12.12 2.95
N VAL A 114 -0.74 -12.91 2.39
CA VAL A 114 -0.24 -12.79 1.01
C VAL A 114 -0.94 -13.76 0.05
N ARG A 115 -1.62 -14.79 0.57
CA ARG A 115 -2.38 -15.78 -0.22
C ARG A 115 -3.77 -15.25 -0.58
#